data_AF-A0A396IHM9-F1
#
_entry.id   AF-A0A396IHM9-F1
#
_cell.length_a   1.000
_cell.length_b   1.000
_cell.length_c   1.000
_cell.angle_alpha   90.00
_cell.angle_beta   90.00
_cell.angle_gamma   90.00
#
_symmetry.space_group_name_H-M   'P 1'
#
loop_
_entity.id
_entity.type
_entity.pdbx_description
1 polymer ?
#
loop_
_entity_poly.entity_id
_entity_poly.type
_entity_poly.pdbx_seq_one_letter_code
_entity_poly.pdbx_strand_id
1 'polypeptide(L)'
;MLKVREREMVRCEKQYGKEPPVVLSDPMVLEINRLHNQFKEKVKDVATCQSEIKALRSTEALKDKAIEELINEVSKLDERLRVTEDRLKQKNIGIKKLTDKKKSAMAAQYAAEATLRRVHANQNDEDSVPIDNVIAPLQAEIKMYRNEITALQEDNKTLERLKKSKEKALLDAERILQSALEKALIIEEVQNQNFDLKRQIDIYQEETKILEKSHRQKILEVEKLSQTIQELEEVILANGATANVVRDYQRQFSELQEEKRTLERELERVKVSANRIANGKANEWKDENDKVMPVKQWLEERRIIQAEMQRLKDKLAISERTAKAESQMKEKLKVRLKTLEEGLKHSSISKAEKSNIISSPTASGGPKKRSTSQPRASAIGSPLFQQTNIKNNTNTVDGNLKQENPIKMKYTSAENMLKKRIWTSRSKVADGGEKENEIQVNTDMNLNQFNAESEAAEIKTIVDVNEDFQSKKPNYSCSDDLVSGFLYDRLQREVIKLRKSCETKDSRLQAKDEEIKMFMKKVDALTKSMEVECKKMKRDAAAREKEVSTILSSDDNRKNRNEDSSKRVMKKH
;
A
#
# COMPACT_ATOMS: atom_id res chain seq x y z
N MET A 1 9.52 29.12 43.13
CA MET A 1 8.04 29.24 42.99
C MET A 1 7.49 27.97 42.36
N LEU A 2 6.30 27.57 42.81
CA LEU A 2 5.47 26.41 42.46
C LEU A 2 5.66 25.76 41.07
N LYS A 3 5.82 24.42 41.05
CA LYS A 3 5.39 23.55 39.95
C LYS A 3 5.10 22.13 40.45
N VAL A 4 3.85 21.89 40.87
CA VAL A 4 3.36 20.60 41.40
C VAL A 4 1.90 20.41 40.96
N ARG A 5 1.51 19.15 40.63
CA ARG A 5 0.21 18.66 40.11
C ARG A 5 -0.05 19.00 38.63
N GLU A 6 -0.77 18.16 37.88
CA GLU A 6 -1.78 17.16 38.31
C GLU A 6 -1.69 15.79 37.60
N ARG A 7 -2.42 14.78 38.09
CA ARG A 7 -2.42 13.39 37.62
C ARG A 7 -3.69 13.02 36.84
N GLU A 8 -3.57 11.98 36.02
CA GLU A 8 -4.55 10.91 35.74
C GLU A 8 -6.05 11.24 35.58
N MET A 9 -6.61 10.87 34.42
CA MET A 9 -7.98 10.36 34.39
C MET A 9 -8.16 9.26 33.32
N VAL A 10 -8.39 8.04 33.78
CA VAL A 10 -8.86 6.92 32.96
C VAL A 10 -10.38 6.97 32.88
N ARG A 11 -10.96 6.74 31.68
CA ARG A 11 -12.29 6.15 31.58
C ARG A 11 -12.46 5.39 30.27
N CYS A 12 -13.07 4.22 30.38
CA CYS A 12 -13.32 3.27 29.29
C CYS A 12 -14.83 3.07 29.20
N GLU A 13 -15.41 3.08 28.00
CA GLU A 13 -16.82 2.69 27.83
C GLU A 13 -17.09 2.10 26.44
N LYS A 14 -17.96 1.07 26.41
CA LYS A 14 -18.26 0.24 25.23
C LYS A 14 -19.27 0.94 24.31
N GLN A 15 -19.17 0.70 23.01
CA GLN A 15 -20.30 0.87 22.09
C GLN A 15 -20.67 -0.45 21.42
N TYR A 16 -21.93 -0.86 21.63
CA TYR A 16 -22.56 -1.96 20.89
C TYR A 16 -23.00 -1.49 19.51
N GLY A 17 -22.89 -2.36 18.51
CA GLY A 17 -23.40 -2.10 17.17
C GLY A 17 -24.93 -2.09 17.10
N LYS A 18 -25.47 -1.20 16.27
CA LYS A 18 -26.79 -1.30 15.62
C LYS A 18 -26.65 -0.82 14.19
N GLU A 19 -27.26 -1.54 13.25
CA GLU A 19 -27.38 -1.11 11.87
C GLU A 19 -28.27 0.15 11.76
N PRO A 20 -28.00 1.06 10.81
CA PRO A 20 -28.74 2.31 10.69
C PRO A 20 -30.11 2.09 9.99
N PRO A 21 -31.18 2.77 10.44
CA PRO A 21 -32.42 2.82 9.67
C PRO A 21 -32.24 3.67 8.41
N VAL A 22 -33.02 3.36 7.36
CA VAL A 22 -33.10 4.19 6.15
C VAL A 22 -33.79 5.51 6.50
N VAL A 23 -32.99 6.53 6.83
CA VAL A 23 -33.48 7.88 7.08
C VAL A 23 -33.83 8.53 5.74
N LEU A 24 -35.13 8.80 5.54
CA LEU A 24 -35.59 9.82 4.61
C LEU A 24 -34.97 11.16 5.06
N SER A 25 -33.88 11.56 4.42
CA SER A 25 -33.17 12.80 4.75
C SER A 25 -34.08 14.00 4.50
N ASP A 26 -34.34 14.75 5.57
CA ASP A 26 -35.05 16.03 5.55
C ASP A 26 -34.49 16.93 4.41
N PRO A 27 -35.35 17.49 3.53
CA PRO A 27 -34.93 18.44 2.50
C PRO A 27 -34.05 19.58 3.02
N MET A 28 -34.28 20.07 4.25
CA MET A 28 -33.42 21.07 4.88
C MET A 28 -32.01 20.54 5.16
N VAL A 29 -31.87 19.29 5.59
CA VAL A 29 -30.57 18.66 5.83
C VAL A 29 -29.82 18.42 4.51
N LEU A 30 -30.54 18.08 3.43
CA LEU A 30 -29.94 17.99 2.09
C LEU A 30 -29.44 19.36 1.59
N GLU A 31 -30.22 20.42 1.78
CA GLU A 31 -29.82 21.78 1.38
C GLU A 31 -28.67 22.32 2.23
N ILE A 32 -28.66 22.07 3.55
CA ILE A 32 -27.54 22.40 4.43
C ILE A 32 -26.27 21.67 3.99
N ASN A 33 -26.36 20.38 3.64
CA ASN A 33 -25.23 19.62 3.10
C ASN A 33 -24.77 20.15 1.74
N ARG A 34 -25.69 20.58 0.86
CA ARG A 34 -25.38 21.21 -0.43
C ARG A 34 -24.61 22.51 -0.23
N LEU A 35 -25.09 23.39 0.64
CA LEU A 35 -24.44 24.66 0.99
C LEU A 35 -23.11 24.46 1.70
N HIS A 36 -23.00 23.48 2.60
CA HIS A 36 -21.74 23.13 3.27
C HIS A 36 -20.70 22.62 2.28
N ASN A 37 -21.10 21.78 1.31
CA ASN A 37 -20.22 21.33 0.23
C ASN A 37 -19.78 22.48 -0.68
N GLN A 38 -20.70 23.39 -1.05
CA GLN A 38 -20.36 24.60 -1.81
C GLN A 38 -19.41 25.53 -1.05
N PHE A 39 -19.60 25.72 0.27
CA PHE A 39 -18.67 26.48 1.10
C PHE A 39 -17.29 25.81 1.13
N LYS A 40 -17.23 24.49 1.31
CA LYS A 40 -15.99 23.70 1.32
C LYS A 40 -15.27 23.71 -0.03
N GLU A 41 -16.01 23.77 -1.14
CA GLU A 41 -15.47 23.98 -2.49
C GLU A 41 -14.91 25.40 -2.63
N LYS A 42 -15.64 26.45 -2.23
CA LYS A 42 -15.16 27.83 -2.26
C LYS A 42 -13.93 28.07 -1.36
N VAL A 43 -13.82 27.37 -0.24
CA VAL A 43 -12.60 27.40 0.60
C VAL A 43 -11.41 26.77 -0.13
N LYS A 44 -11.61 25.70 -0.92
CA LYS A 44 -10.54 25.15 -1.78
C LYS A 44 -10.18 26.11 -2.90
N ASP A 45 -11.16 26.71 -3.57
CA ASP A 45 -10.93 27.70 -4.64
C ASP A 45 -10.08 28.86 -4.12
N VAL A 46 -10.43 29.42 -2.96
CA VAL A 46 -9.66 30.50 -2.31
C VAL A 46 -8.23 30.05 -1.98
N ALA A 47 -8.02 28.82 -1.51
CA ALA A 47 -6.69 28.27 -1.27
C ALA A 47 -5.89 28.11 -2.58
N THR A 48 -6.52 27.69 -3.68
CA THR A 48 -5.86 27.63 -4.99
C THR A 48 -5.48 29.02 -5.51
N CYS A 49 -6.40 29.99 -5.48
CA CYS A 49 -6.11 31.39 -5.84
C CYS A 49 -5.00 31.99 -4.97
N GLN A 50 -4.97 31.69 -3.67
CA GLN A 50 -3.91 32.15 -2.78
C GLN A 50 -2.54 31.55 -3.13
N SER A 51 -2.51 30.28 -3.56
CA SER A 51 -1.28 29.63 -4.05
C SER A 51 -0.80 30.23 -5.38
N GLU A 52 -1.73 30.54 -6.28
CA GLU A 52 -1.45 31.21 -7.56
C GLU A 52 -0.93 32.64 -7.34
N ILE A 53 -1.56 33.43 -6.47
CA ILE A 53 -1.07 34.77 -6.08
C ILE A 53 0.35 34.68 -5.50
N LYS A 54 0.67 33.65 -4.71
CA LYS A 54 2.02 33.45 -4.18
C LYS A 54 3.03 33.10 -5.28
N ALA A 55 2.64 32.29 -6.26
CA ALA A 55 3.46 32.00 -7.44
C ALA A 55 3.69 33.25 -8.29
N LEU A 56 2.64 34.01 -8.60
CA LEU A 56 2.70 35.26 -9.36
C LEU A 56 3.63 36.29 -8.69
N ARG A 57 3.49 36.53 -7.38
CA ARG A 57 4.41 37.40 -6.61
C ARG A 57 5.86 36.93 -6.64
N SER A 58 6.09 35.61 -6.71
CA SER A 58 7.45 35.06 -6.84
C SER A 58 8.03 35.31 -8.23
N THR A 59 7.20 35.27 -9.29
CA THR A 59 7.62 35.61 -10.66
C THR A 59 7.78 37.11 -10.87
N GLU A 60 6.96 37.93 -10.20
CA GLU A 60 7.07 39.41 -10.16
C GLU A 60 8.41 39.83 -9.56
N ALA A 61 8.77 39.32 -8.39
CA ALA A 61 10.07 39.59 -7.76
C ALA A 61 11.29 39.17 -8.61
N LEU A 62 11.16 38.13 -9.45
CA LEU A 62 12.20 37.75 -10.41
C LEU A 62 12.28 38.71 -11.61
N LYS A 63 11.15 39.25 -12.07
CA LYS A 63 11.11 40.28 -13.12
C LYS A 63 11.70 41.60 -12.60
N ASP A 64 11.34 42.01 -11.39
CA ASP A 64 11.89 43.22 -10.77
C ASP A 64 13.42 43.15 -10.64
N LYS A 65 13.96 41.97 -10.25
CA LYS A 65 15.40 41.74 -10.22
C LYS A 65 16.04 41.85 -11.61
N ALA A 66 15.42 41.28 -12.63
CA ALA A 66 15.92 41.37 -14.01
C ALA A 66 15.85 42.81 -14.56
N ILE A 67 14.83 43.58 -14.20
CA ILE A 67 14.70 45.01 -14.52
C ILE A 67 15.83 45.80 -13.85
N GLU A 68 16.09 45.56 -12.56
CA GLU A 68 17.19 46.22 -11.83
C GLU A 68 18.56 45.88 -12.45
N GLU A 69 18.81 44.62 -12.82
CA GLU A 69 20.04 44.22 -13.52
C GLU A 69 20.21 44.94 -14.87
N LEU A 70 19.12 45.10 -15.65
CA LEU A 70 19.13 45.85 -16.91
C LEU A 70 19.33 47.36 -16.70
N ILE A 71 18.70 47.97 -15.69
CA ILE A 71 18.90 49.39 -15.33
C ILE A 71 20.37 49.65 -15.01
N ASN A 72 20.99 48.76 -14.23
CA ASN A 72 22.40 48.86 -13.89
C ASN A 72 23.33 48.73 -15.12
N GLU A 73 23.01 47.88 -16.09
CA GLU A 73 23.80 47.78 -17.32
C GLU A 73 23.60 48.98 -18.26
N VAL A 74 22.37 49.50 -18.39
CA VAL A 74 22.09 50.74 -19.12
C VAL A 74 22.87 51.92 -18.52
N SER A 75 22.91 52.03 -17.19
CA SER A 75 23.70 53.06 -16.49
C SER A 75 25.21 52.98 -16.80
N LYS A 76 25.79 51.77 -16.82
CA LYS A 76 27.19 51.57 -17.23
C LYS A 76 27.42 51.94 -18.70
N LEU A 77 26.48 51.65 -19.59
CA LEU A 77 26.60 51.98 -21.01
C LEU A 77 26.49 53.50 -21.25
N ASP A 78 25.62 54.20 -20.52
CA ASP A 78 25.51 55.66 -20.58
C ASP A 78 26.80 56.36 -20.09
N GLU A 79 27.38 55.89 -18.98
CA GLU A 79 28.66 56.44 -18.49
C GLU A 79 29.81 56.17 -19.47
N ARG A 80 29.85 54.97 -20.08
CA ARG A 80 30.80 54.66 -21.15
C ARG A 80 30.62 55.56 -22.37
N LEU A 81 29.37 55.82 -22.78
CA LEU A 81 29.05 56.73 -23.88
C LEU A 81 29.58 58.13 -23.57
N ARG A 82 29.22 58.68 -22.41
CA ARG A 82 29.65 60.00 -21.91
C ARG A 82 31.17 60.18 -21.92
N VAL A 83 31.91 59.22 -21.39
CA VAL A 83 33.40 59.21 -21.43
C VAL A 83 33.93 59.19 -22.87
N THR A 84 33.30 58.44 -23.78
CA THR A 84 33.72 58.43 -25.20
C THR A 84 33.40 59.73 -25.92
N GLU A 85 32.26 60.36 -25.64
CA GLU A 85 31.91 61.67 -26.17
C GLU A 85 32.90 62.75 -25.72
N ASP A 86 33.23 62.80 -24.43
CA ASP A 86 34.15 63.81 -23.89
C ASP A 86 35.56 63.62 -24.45
N ARG A 87 36.00 62.37 -24.65
CA ARG A 87 37.22 62.07 -25.40
C ARG A 87 37.18 62.54 -26.85
N LEU A 88 36.03 62.48 -27.52
CA LEU A 88 35.84 63.02 -28.88
C LEU A 88 35.83 64.56 -28.88
N LYS A 89 35.14 65.21 -27.95
CA LYS A 89 35.15 66.67 -27.74
C LYS A 89 36.59 67.16 -27.52
N GLN A 90 37.36 66.48 -26.67
CA GLN A 90 38.77 66.80 -26.41
C GLN A 90 39.65 66.63 -27.66
N LYS A 91 39.50 65.54 -28.43
CA LYS A 91 40.21 65.34 -29.71
C LYS A 91 39.89 66.44 -30.72
N ASN A 92 38.63 66.86 -30.83
CA ASN A 92 38.20 67.92 -31.74
C ASN A 92 38.85 69.28 -31.38
N ILE A 93 38.91 69.61 -30.09
CA ILE A 93 39.65 70.79 -29.60
C ILE A 93 41.15 70.70 -29.95
N GLY A 94 41.74 69.50 -29.84
CA GLY A 94 43.12 69.23 -30.25
C GLY A 94 43.37 69.48 -31.75
N ILE A 95 42.47 68.98 -32.61
CA ILE A 95 42.51 69.18 -34.07
C ILE A 95 42.43 70.67 -34.42
N LYS A 96 41.53 71.43 -33.77
CA LYS A 96 41.44 72.88 -33.98
C LYS A 96 42.74 73.60 -33.61
N LYS A 97 43.31 73.31 -32.42
CA LYS A 97 44.60 73.86 -31.98
C LYS A 97 45.77 73.51 -32.94
N LEU A 98 45.81 72.28 -33.45
CA LEU A 98 46.82 71.88 -34.45
C LEU A 98 46.64 72.59 -35.79
N THR A 99 45.40 72.79 -36.22
CA THR A 99 45.06 73.51 -37.46
C THR A 99 45.49 74.97 -37.39
N ASP A 100 45.25 75.64 -36.27
CA ASP A 100 45.65 77.03 -36.08
C ASP A 100 47.18 77.16 -35.95
N LYS A 101 47.85 76.24 -35.22
CA LYS A 101 49.32 76.16 -35.20
C LYS A 101 49.91 75.95 -36.60
N LYS A 102 49.31 75.11 -37.45
CA LYS A 102 49.76 74.89 -38.83
C LYS A 102 49.69 76.18 -39.65
N LYS A 103 48.62 76.98 -39.52
CA LYS A 103 48.51 78.29 -40.18
C LYS A 103 49.61 79.25 -39.71
N SER A 104 49.84 79.36 -38.40
CA SER A 104 50.90 80.20 -37.84
C SER A 104 52.30 79.75 -38.27
N ALA A 105 52.56 78.44 -38.33
CA ALA A 105 53.83 77.89 -38.79
C ALA A 105 54.10 78.18 -40.28
N MET A 106 53.09 78.05 -41.15
CA MET A 106 53.22 78.45 -42.57
C MET A 106 53.48 79.96 -42.71
N ALA A 107 52.80 80.80 -41.92
CA ALA A 107 53.05 82.25 -41.93
C ALA A 107 54.49 82.58 -41.48
N ALA A 108 54.99 81.92 -40.43
CA ALA A 108 56.37 82.06 -39.97
C ALA A 108 57.39 81.56 -41.01
N GLN A 109 57.09 80.46 -41.72
CA GLN A 109 57.92 79.96 -42.82
C GLN A 109 58.05 81.01 -43.94
N TYR A 110 56.95 81.57 -44.43
CA TYR A 110 56.98 82.63 -45.45
C TYR A 110 57.77 83.87 -44.98
N ALA A 111 57.66 84.26 -43.70
CA ALA A 111 58.42 85.37 -43.13
C ALA A 111 59.94 85.08 -43.05
N ALA A 112 60.32 83.86 -42.64
CA ALA A 112 61.73 83.43 -42.61
C ALA A 112 62.33 83.37 -44.03
N GLU A 113 61.59 82.84 -45.00
CA GLU A 113 62.00 82.74 -46.40
C GLU A 113 62.17 84.15 -47.04
N ALA A 114 61.29 85.10 -46.71
CA ALA A 114 61.43 86.50 -47.09
C ALA A 114 62.59 87.24 -46.37
N THR A 115 63.10 86.68 -45.27
CA THR A 115 64.26 87.22 -44.54
C THR A 115 65.56 86.64 -45.11
N LEU A 116 65.61 85.34 -45.41
CA LEU A 116 66.73 84.71 -46.12
C LEU A 116 66.99 85.36 -47.48
N ARG A 117 65.95 85.66 -48.26
CA ARG A 117 66.08 86.42 -49.52
C ARG A 117 66.70 87.81 -49.34
N ARG A 118 66.56 88.45 -48.18
CA ARG A 118 67.19 89.75 -47.85
C ARG A 118 68.63 89.58 -47.38
N VAL A 119 68.93 88.57 -46.57
CA VAL A 119 70.30 88.29 -46.09
C VAL A 119 71.21 87.88 -47.24
N HIS A 120 70.76 86.99 -48.13
CA HIS A 120 71.52 86.59 -49.32
C HIS A 120 71.75 87.71 -50.34
N ALA A 121 71.02 88.83 -50.26
CA ALA A 121 71.26 90.02 -51.09
C ALA A 121 72.32 90.97 -50.50
N ASN A 122 72.69 90.79 -49.23
CA ASN A 122 73.56 91.69 -48.46
C ASN A 122 74.93 91.07 -48.11
N GLN A 123 75.24 89.88 -48.62
CA GLN A 123 76.51 89.17 -48.34
C GLN A 123 77.40 89.14 -49.59
N ASN A 124 78.05 90.28 -49.86
CA ASN A 124 79.35 90.30 -50.50
C ASN A 124 80.36 90.70 -49.43
N ASP A 125 81.37 89.84 -49.24
CA ASP A 125 82.69 90.05 -48.62
C ASP A 125 82.83 90.91 -47.36
N GLU A 126 83.34 90.33 -46.27
CA GLU A 126 84.51 90.86 -45.55
C GLU A 126 85.14 89.85 -44.55
N ASP A 127 86.41 90.09 -44.23
CA ASP A 127 87.37 89.32 -43.43
C ASP A 127 86.84 88.38 -42.32
N SER A 128 87.22 87.09 -42.40
CA SER A 128 87.00 86.10 -41.34
C SER A 128 88.20 85.94 -40.40
N VAL A 129 87.97 86.15 -39.10
CA VAL A 129 88.86 85.75 -37.99
C VAL A 129 89.39 84.32 -38.19
N PRO A 130 90.67 84.01 -37.85
CA PRO A 130 91.25 82.67 -38.03
C PRO A 130 90.35 81.56 -37.49
N ILE A 131 89.74 80.84 -38.44
CA ILE A 131 88.50 80.08 -38.19
C ILE A 131 88.76 78.91 -37.22
N ASP A 132 90.00 78.41 -37.17
CA ASP A 132 90.45 77.31 -36.31
C ASP A 132 90.20 77.55 -34.81
N ASN A 133 90.34 78.79 -34.32
CA ASN A 133 90.09 79.10 -32.90
C ASN A 133 88.61 79.01 -32.51
N VAL A 134 87.70 79.17 -33.47
CA VAL A 134 86.24 78.99 -33.30
C VAL A 134 85.83 77.55 -33.61
N ILE A 135 86.50 76.92 -34.58
CA ILE A 135 86.28 75.53 -35.00
C ILE A 135 86.68 74.52 -33.92
N ALA A 136 87.80 74.70 -33.22
CA ALA A 136 88.33 73.67 -32.32
C ALA A 136 87.39 73.34 -31.13
N PRO A 137 86.78 74.30 -30.41
CA PRO A 137 85.76 74.01 -29.40
C PRO A 137 84.54 73.29 -29.98
N LEU A 138 84.04 73.75 -31.13
CA LEU A 138 82.89 73.15 -31.82
C LEU A 138 83.19 71.71 -32.30
N GLN A 139 84.41 71.42 -32.75
CA GLN A 139 84.84 70.06 -33.08
C GLN A 139 84.91 69.15 -31.85
N ALA A 140 85.36 69.67 -30.71
CA ALA A 140 85.35 68.93 -29.45
C ALA A 140 83.92 68.63 -28.97
N GLU A 141 83.01 69.60 -29.09
CA GLU A 141 81.60 69.48 -28.74
C GLU A 141 80.87 68.49 -29.67
N ILE A 142 81.11 68.55 -30.99
CA ILE A 142 80.66 67.54 -31.97
C ILE A 142 81.18 66.14 -31.60
N LYS A 143 82.43 66.02 -31.14
CA LYS A 143 83.00 64.73 -30.71
C LYS A 143 82.34 64.22 -29.43
N MET A 144 82.03 65.10 -28.48
CA MET A 144 81.26 64.77 -27.27
C MET A 144 79.85 64.28 -27.63
N TYR A 145 79.10 65.02 -28.44
CA TYR A 145 77.77 64.60 -28.89
C TYR A 145 77.80 63.29 -29.70
N ARG A 146 78.84 63.03 -30.49
CA ARG A 146 79.01 61.71 -31.14
C ARG A 146 79.17 60.58 -30.14
N ASN A 147 79.96 60.78 -29.08
CA ASN A 147 80.13 59.78 -28.02
C ASN A 147 78.81 59.57 -27.25
N GLU A 148 78.09 60.64 -26.93
CA GLU A 148 76.77 60.59 -26.28
C GLU A 148 75.75 59.84 -27.15
N ILE A 149 75.71 60.11 -28.46
CA ILE A 149 74.88 59.35 -29.42
C ILE A 149 75.24 57.86 -29.40
N THR A 150 76.52 57.48 -29.32
CA THR A 150 76.89 56.06 -29.23
C THR A 150 76.47 55.40 -27.91
N ALA A 151 76.55 56.12 -26.79
CA ALA A 151 76.07 55.64 -25.49
C ALA A 151 74.54 55.46 -25.50
N LEU A 152 73.78 56.44 -25.99
CA LEU A 152 72.33 56.36 -26.15
C LEU A 152 71.90 55.24 -27.11
N GLN A 153 72.69 54.93 -28.14
CA GLN A 153 72.46 53.79 -29.02
C GLN A 153 72.71 52.44 -28.31
N GLU A 154 73.69 52.34 -27.42
CA GLU A 154 73.93 51.16 -26.58
C GLU A 154 72.77 50.96 -25.60
N ASP A 155 72.37 52.03 -24.88
CA ASP A 155 71.23 52.01 -23.95
C ASP A 155 69.92 51.63 -24.63
N ASN A 156 69.64 52.16 -25.82
CA ASN A 156 68.44 51.77 -26.57
C ASN A 156 68.47 50.26 -26.95
N LYS A 157 69.65 49.70 -27.26
CA LYS A 157 69.81 48.25 -27.48
C LYS A 157 69.63 47.46 -26.18
N THR A 158 70.04 47.96 -25.00
CA THR A 158 69.77 47.26 -23.73
C THR A 158 68.28 47.30 -23.38
N LEU A 159 67.61 48.44 -23.61
CA LEU A 159 66.18 48.63 -23.39
C LEU A 159 65.34 47.68 -24.27
N GLU A 160 65.66 47.55 -25.57
CA GLU A 160 64.98 46.59 -26.45
C GLU A 160 65.22 45.12 -26.05
N ARG A 161 66.41 44.76 -25.56
CA ARG A 161 66.64 43.41 -24.99
C ARG A 161 65.80 43.17 -23.73
N LEU A 162 65.74 44.16 -22.83
CA LEU A 162 64.93 44.11 -21.61
C LEU A 162 63.44 44.00 -21.92
N LYS A 163 62.94 44.77 -22.90
CA LYS A 163 61.57 44.74 -23.40
C LYS A 163 61.19 43.35 -23.92
N LYS A 164 62.01 42.75 -24.80
CA LYS A 164 61.79 41.38 -25.30
C LYS A 164 61.83 40.32 -24.19
N SER A 165 62.69 40.49 -23.19
CA SER A 165 62.73 39.61 -22.02
C SER A 165 61.45 39.70 -21.18
N LYS A 166 60.95 40.93 -20.95
CA LYS A 166 59.67 41.16 -20.24
C LYS A 166 58.46 40.65 -21.02
N GLU A 167 58.44 40.84 -22.33
CA GLU A 167 57.39 40.33 -23.23
C GLU A 167 57.33 38.79 -23.19
N LYS A 168 58.49 38.11 -23.25
CA LYS A 168 58.55 36.66 -23.07
C LYS A 168 58.03 36.22 -21.68
N ALA A 169 58.46 36.90 -20.61
CA ALA A 169 58.00 36.58 -19.25
C ALA A 169 56.48 36.78 -19.09
N LEU A 170 55.90 37.78 -19.78
CA LEU A 170 54.46 38.04 -19.78
C LEU A 170 53.71 36.91 -20.53
N LEU A 171 54.19 36.48 -21.70
CA LEU A 171 53.62 35.35 -22.44
C LEU A 171 53.70 34.01 -21.67
N ASP A 172 54.80 33.78 -20.94
CA ASP A 172 54.95 32.61 -20.08
C ASP A 172 54.00 32.66 -18.86
N ALA A 173 53.79 33.85 -18.27
CA ALA A 173 52.80 34.06 -17.20
C ALA A 173 51.36 33.91 -17.69
N GLU A 174 51.03 34.39 -18.89
CA GLU A 174 49.72 34.22 -19.51
C GLU A 174 49.40 32.74 -19.74
N ARG A 175 50.36 31.95 -20.22
CA ARG A 175 50.20 30.49 -20.39
C ARG A 175 49.92 29.78 -19.06
N ILE A 176 50.56 30.21 -17.98
CA ILE A 176 50.31 29.68 -16.62
C ILE A 176 48.89 30.05 -16.17
N LEU A 177 48.46 31.29 -16.39
CA LEU A 177 47.12 31.76 -16.03
C LEU A 177 46.01 31.04 -16.80
N GLN A 178 46.19 30.82 -18.11
CA GLN A 178 45.27 30.03 -18.93
C GLN A 178 45.17 28.58 -18.43
N SER A 179 46.30 27.93 -18.11
CA SER A 179 46.29 26.57 -17.54
C SER A 179 45.66 26.51 -16.13
N ALA A 180 45.80 27.57 -15.33
CA ALA A 180 45.14 27.66 -14.02
C ALA A 180 43.62 27.83 -14.17
N LEU A 181 43.18 28.62 -15.15
CA LEU A 181 41.76 28.83 -15.46
C LEU A 181 41.10 27.55 -15.98
N GLU A 182 41.76 26.80 -16.89
CA GLU A 182 41.28 25.50 -17.36
C GLU A 182 41.09 24.51 -16.19
N LYS A 183 42.07 24.45 -15.28
CA LYS A 183 41.98 23.62 -14.06
C LYS A 183 40.83 24.05 -13.14
N ALA A 184 40.59 25.36 -13.00
CA ALA A 184 39.48 25.86 -12.19
C ALA A 184 38.12 25.43 -12.76
N LEU A 185 37.93 25.52 -14.08
CA LEU A 185 36.71 25.04 -14.75
C LEU A 185 36.50 23.53 -14.59
N ILE A 186 37.56 22.73 -14.69
CA ILE A 186 37.49 21.28 -14.45
C ILE A 186 37.11 20.97 -12.99
N ILE A 187 37.65 21.74 -12.02
CA ILE A 187 37.30 21.59 -10.60
C ILE A 187 35.83 21.93 -10.36
N GLU A 188 35.32 23.00 -10.97
CA GLU A 188 33.90 23.41 -10.87
C GLU A 188 32.97 22.33 -11.44
N GLU A 189 33.27 21.80 -12.62
CA GLU A 189 32.51 20.69 -13.24
C GLU A 189 32.50 19.43 -12.35
N VAL A 190 33.66 19.05 -11.80
CA VAL A 190 33.75 17.91 -10.87
C VAL A 190 33.02 18.19 -9.54
N GLN A 191 32.98 19.44 -9.07
CA GLN A 191 32.18 19.82 -7.89
C GLN A 191 30.68 19.71 -8.16
N ASN A 192 30.21 20.14 -9.33
CA ASN A 192 28.82 20.00 -9.76
C ASN A 192 28.41 18.51 -9.86
N GLN A 193 29.24 17.68 -10.49
CA GLN A 193 29.02 16.23 -10.56
C GLN A 193 28.99 15.57 -9.17
N ASN A 194 29.86 15.98 -8.24
CA ASN A 194 29.83 15.50 -6.86
C ASN A 194 28.56 15.94 -6.11
N PHE A 195 28.03 17.13 -6.37
CA PHE A 195 26.76 17.58 -5.81
C PHE A 195 25.57 16.75 -6.31
N ASP A 196 25.52 16.47 -7.61
CA ASP A 196 24.49 15.61 -8.20
C ASP A 196 24.59 14.16 -7.71
N LEU A 197 25.79 13.59 -7.61
CA LEU A 197 26.00 12.25 -7.03
C LEU A 197 25.56 12.20 -5.56
N LYS A 198 25.88 13.23 -4.77
CA LYS A 198 25.43 13.33 -3.38
C LYS A 198 23.90 13.37 -3.29
N ARG A 199 23.25 14.17 -4.14
CA ARG A 199 21.79 14.25 -4.24
C ARG A 199 21.18 12.91 -4.66
N GLN A 200 21.80 12.14 -5.55
CA GLN A 200 21.37 10.78 -5.90
C GLN A 200 21.49 9.83 -4.71
N ILE A 201 22.60 9.89 -3.95
CA ILE A 201 22.78 9.10 -2.72
C ILE A 201 21.68 9.41 -1.70
N ASP A 202 21.37 10.69 -1.47
CA ASP A 202 20.29 11.11 -0.55
C ASP A 202 18.92 10.58 -1.00
N ILE A 203 18.64 10.56 -2.32
CA ILE A 203 17.42 9.96 -2.90
C ILE A 203 17.37 8.45 -2.66
N TYR A 204 18.45 7.72 -2.96
CA TYR A 204 18.52 6.27 -2.75
C TYR A 204 18.35 5.89 -1.27
N GLN A 205 18.90 6.69 -0.34
CA GLN A 205 18.73 6.46 1.10
C GLN A 205 17.27 6.60 1.55
N GLU A 206 16.53 7.63 1.10
CA GLU A 206 15.12 7.76 1.45
C GLU A 206 14.25 6.71 0.72
N GLU A 207 14.60 6.31 -0.51
CA GLU A 207 13.95 5.19 -1.20
C GLU A 207 14.11 3.88 -0.42
N THR A 208 15.33 3.52 0.01
CA THR A 208 15.59 2.35 0.86
C THR A 208 14.73 2.40 2.13
N LYS A 209 14.68 3.55 2.81
CA LYS A 209 13.89 3.77 4.03
C LYS A 209 12.37 3.71 3.80
N ILE A 210 11.88 4.06 2.62
CA ILE A 210 10.47 3.86 2.21
C ILE A 210 10.20 2.37 1.96
N LEU A 211 11.11 1.67 1.26
CA LEU A 211 11.02 0.23 1.02
C LEU A 211 11.04 -0.56 2.34
N GLU A 212 11.93 -0.24 3.28
CA GLU A 212 11.99 -0.85 4.62
C GLU A 212 10.66 -0.70 5.39
N LYS A 213 10.05 0.48 5.37
CA LYS A 213 8.71 0.72 5.96
C LYS A 213 7.64 -0.16 5.29
N SER A 214 7.68 -0.29 3.96
CA SER A 214 6.76 -1.16 3.21
C SER A 214 6.96 -2.63 3.53
N HIS A 215 8.22 -3.11 3.59
CA HIS A 215 8.54 -4.48 3.97
C HIS A 215 8.12 -4.79 5.40
N ARG A 216 8.39 -3.90 6.36
CA ARG A 216 7.92 -4.05 7.75
C ARG A 216 6.40 -4.12 7.84
N GLN A 217 5.66 -3.33 7.05
CA GLN A 217 4.21 -3.40 7.01
C GLN A 217 3.70 -4.74 6.43
N LYS A 218 4.35 -5.25 5.36
CA LYS A 218 4.03 -6.57 4.79
C LYS A 218 4.33 -7.72 5.75
N ILE A 219 5.40 -7.63 6.53
CA ILE A 219 5.72 -8.62 7.57
C ILE A 219 4.60 -8.64 8.63
N LEU A 220 4.16 -7.48 9.12
CA LEU A 220 3.04 -7.37 10.07
C LEU A 220 1.70 -7.89 9.50
N GLU A 221 1.50 -7.85 8.19
CA GLU A 221 0.33 -8.44 7.52
C GLU A 221 0.45 -9.96 7.43
N VAL A 222 1.62 -10.49 7.05
CA VAL A 222 1.91 -11.93 7.04
C VAL A 222 1.78 -12.53 8.44
N GLU A 223 2.30 -11.87 9.48
CA GLU A 223 2.16 -12.29 10.89
C GLU A 223 0.69 -12.40 11.30
N LYS A 224 -0.16 -11.43 10.92
CA LYS A 224 -1.61 -11.50 11.19
C LYS A 224 -2.27 -12.67 10.46
N LEU A 225 -1.95 -12.88 9.18
CA LEU A 225 -2.48 -14.01 8.42
C LEU A 225 -2.04 -15.35 9.03
N SER A 226 -0.79 -15.46 9.49
CA SER A 226 -0.28 -16.64 10.21
C SER A 226 -1.04 -16.87 11.52
N GLN A 227 -1.33 -15.82 12.29
CA GLN A 227 -2.17 -15.91 13.49
C GLN A 227 -3.58 -16.42 13.15
N THR A 228 -4.20 -15.90 12.08
CA THR A 228 -5.54 -16.33 11.64
C THR A 228 -5.54 -17.78 11.16
N ILE A 229 -4.46 -18.24 10.50
CA ILE A 229 -4.30 -19.65 10.11
C ILE A 229 -4.24 -20.54 11.35
N GLN A 230 -3.44 -20.19 12.36
CA GLN A 230 -3.36 -20.95 13.61
C GLN A 230 -4.71 -21.05 14.32
N GLU A 231 -5.45 -19.94 14.42
CA GLU A 231 -6.82 -19.94 14.99
C GLU A 231 -7.77 -20.88 14.22
N LEU A 232 -7.68 -20.91 12.89
CA LEU A 232 -8.47 -21.83 12.05
C LEU A 232 -8.03 -23.29 12.23
N GLU A 233 -6.75 -23.57 12.37
CA GLU A 233 -6.22 -24.91 12.67
C GLU A 233 -6.72 -25.43 14.02
N GLU A 234 -6.73 -24.60 15.07
CA GLU A 234 -7.28 -24.93 16.37
C GLU A 234 -8.80 -25.24 16.30
N VAL A 235 -9.56 -24.43 15.53
CA VAL A 235 -10.99 -24.70 15.27
C VAL A 235 -11.21 -26.00 14.49
N ILE A 236 -10.36 -26.31 13.50
CA ILE A 236 -10.43 -27.58 12.75
C ILE A 236 -10.15 -28.77 13.67
N LEU A 237 -9.18 -28.69 14.58
CA LEU A 237 -8.89 -29.72 15.56
C LEU A 237 -10.06 -29.94 16.54
N ALA A 238 -10.66 -28.87 17.06
CA ALA A 238 -11.84 -28.94 17.92
C ALA A 238 -13.08 -29.53 17.19
N ASN A 239 -13.28 -29.17 15.93
CA ASN A 239 -14.32 -29.74 15.07
C ASN A 239 -14.07 -31.23 14.80
N GLY A 240 -12.81 -31.64 14.60
CA GLY A 240 -12.41 -33.03 14.45
C GLY A 240 -12.72 -33.88 15.70
N ALA A 241 -12.42 -33.35 16.89
CA ALA A 241 -12.79 -33.99 18.15
C ALA A 241 -14.32 -34.14 18.29
N THR A 242 -15.08 -33.10 17.96
CA THR A 242 -16.56 -33.13 17.99
C THR A 242 -17.12 -34.14 16.98
N ALA A 243 -16.56 -34.21 15.77
CA ALA A 243 -16.95 -35.19 14.75
C ALA A 243 -16.67 -36.64 15.16
N ASN A 244 -15.61 -36.89 15.94
CA ASN A 244 -15.35 -38.21 16.52
C ASN A 244 -16.43 -38.60 17.54
N VAL A 245 -16.79 -37.70 18.46
CA VAL A 245 -17.87 -37.93 19.43
C VAL A 245 -19.22 -38.20 18.73
N VAL A 246 -19.54 -37.46 17.65
CA VAL A 246 -20.74 -37.73 16.84
C VAL A 246 -20.69 -39.13 16.21
N ARG A 247 -19.53 -39.57 15.71
CA ARG A 247 -19.35 -40.92 15.14
C ARG A 247 -19.50 -42.01 16.19
N ASP A 248 -19.04 -41.77 17.42
CA ASP A 248 -19.22 -42.69 18.55
C ASP A 248 -20.70 -42.84 18.94
N TYR A 249 -21.45 -41.73 19.03
CA TYR A 249 -22.90 -41.79 19.26
C TYR A 249 -23.66 -42.46 18.11
N GLN A 250 -23.24 -42.25 16.86
CA GLN A 250 -23.83 -42.95 15.70
C GLN A 250 -23.60 -44.46 15.75
N ARG A 251 -22.41 -44.90 16.23
CA ARG A 251 -22.13 -46.33 16.46
C ARG A 251 -23.02 -46.89 17.57
N GLN A 252 -23.05 -46.25 18.75
CA GLN A 252 -23.90 -46.67 19.88
C GLN A 252 -25.40 -46.72 19.50
N PHE A 253 -25.88 -45.74 18.72
CA PHE A 253 -27.26 -45.75 18.23
C PHE A 253 -27.52 -46.92 17.28
N SER A 254 -26.55 -47.29 16.44
CA SER A 254 -26.66 -48.43 15.52
C SER A 254 -26.69 -49.76 16.28
N GLU A 255 -25.85 -49.92 17.31
CA GLU A 255 -25.83 -51.06 18.24
C GLU A 255 -27.19 -51.19 18.96
N LEU A 256 -27.66 -50.12 19.63
CA LEU A 256 -28.98 -50.08 20.29
C LEU A 256 -30.14 -50.34 19.34
N GLN A 257 -30.04 -49.90 18.08
CA GLN A 257 -31.06 -50.14 17.06
C GLN A 257 -31.02 -51.59 16.53
N GLU A 258 -29.89 -52.30 16.64
CA GLU A 258 -29.82 -53.74 16.40
C GLU A 258 -30.35 -54.54 17.59
N GLU A 259 -29.97 -54.21 18.81
CA GLU A 259 -30.54 -54.78 20.05
C GLU A 259 -32.06 -54.59 20.09
N LYS A 260 -32.56 -53.40 19.76
CA LYS A 260 -34.00 -53.16 19.62
C LYS A 260 -34.64 -54.12 18.63
N ARG A 261 -34.02 -54.38 17.46
CA ARG A 261 -34.55 -55.35 16.49
C ARG A 261 -34.46 -56.79 17.00
N THR A 262 -33.49 -57.16 17.85
CA THR A 262 -33.45 -58.51 18.45
C THR A 262 -34.57 -58.66 19.47
N LEU A 263 -34.72 -57.71 20.39
CA LEU A 263 -35.85 -57.61 21.34
C LEU A 263 -37.22 -57.54 20.64
N GLU A 264 -37.30 -56.79 19.54
CA GLU A 264 -38.37 -56.82 18.52
C GLU A 264 -38.86 -58.25 18.25
N ARG A 265 -37.93 -59.09 17.79
CA ARG A 265 -38.19 -60.50 17.41
C ARG A 265 -38.40 -61.41 18.63
N GLU A 266 -37.73 -61.15 19.75
CA GLU A 266 -37.92 -61.88 21.02
C GLU A 266 -39.35 -61.70 21.54
N LEU A 267 -39.83 -60.45 21.56
CA LEU A 267 -41.17 -60.10 21.99
C LEU A 267 -42.23 -60.78 21.13
N GLU A 268 -42.06 -60.81 19.80
CA GLU A 268 -42.97 -61.56 18.93
C GLU A 268 -42.91 -63.08 19.17
N ARG A 269 -41.73 -63.67 19.42
CA ARG A 269 -41.63 -65.09 19.85
C ARG A 269 -42.41 -65.35 21.13
N VAL A 270 -42.28 -64.47 22.14
CA VAL A 270 -42.97 -64.58 23.43
C VAL A 270 -44.47 -64.35 23.28
N LYS A 271 -44.92 -63.39 22.47
CA LYS A 271 -46.36 -63.22 22.15
C LYS A 271 -46.94 -64.48 21.51
N VAL A 272 -46.24 -65.08 20.54
CA VAL A 272 -46.67 -66.32 19.90
C VAL A 272 -46.70 -67.48 20.90
N SER A 273 -45.72 -67.62 21.80
CA SER A 273 -45.74 -68.69 22.82
C SER A 273 -46.83 -68.48 23.86
N ALA A 274 -47.05 -67.24 24.32
CA ALA A 274 -48.13 -66.89 25.24
C ALA A 274 -49.51 -67.13 24.61
N ASN A 275 -49.69 -66.79 23.32
CA ASN A 275 -50.92 -67.10 22.58
C ASN A 275 -51.14 -68.61 22.43
N ARG A 276 -50.08 -69.40 22.20
CA ARG A 276 -50.18 -70.88 22.20
C ARG A 276 -50.61 -71.43 23.56
N ILE A 277 -50.03 -70.94 24.65
CA ILE A 277 -50.40 -71.36 26.02
C ILE A 277 -51.84 -70.94 26.34
N ALA A 278 -52.22 -69.71 26.01
CA ALA A 278 -53.59 -69.23 26.20
C ALA A 278 -54.61 -70.04 25.40
N ASN A 279 -54.29 -70.42 24.16
CA ASN A 279 -55.14 -71.28 23.33
C ASN A 279 -55.19 -72.73 23.83
N GLY A 280 -54.07 -73.28 24.31
CA GLY A 280 -54.04 -74.59 24.98
C GLY A 280 -54.92 -74.61 26.23
N LYS A 281 -54.77 -73.60 27.09
CA LYS A 281 -55.62 -73.43 28.27
C LYS A 281 -57.08 -73.15 27.91
N ALA A 282 -57.37 -72.46 26.82
CA ALA A 282 -58.75 -72.30 26.35
C ALA A 282 -59.36 -73.63 25.87
N ASN A 283 -58.56 -74.51 25.26
CA ASN A 283 -58.98 -75.86 24.87
C ASN A 283 -59.26 -76.76 26.09
N GLU A 284 -58.52 -76.63 27.20
CA GLU A 284 -58.81 -77.33 28.48
C GLU A 284 -60.19 -76.98 29.06
N TRP A 285 -60.78 -75.84 28.66
CA TRP A 285 -62.10 -75.36 29.15
C TRP A 285 -63.24 -75.66 28.17
N LYS A 286 -63.00 -76.52 27.18
CA LYS A 286 -64.04 -77.04 26.29
C LYS A 286 -64.73 -78.25 26.91
N ASP A 287 -66.02 -78.38 26.59
CA ASP A 287 -66.82 -79.57 26.90
C ASP A 287 -66.52 -80.74 25.96
N GLU A 288 -67.18 -81.88 26.19
CA GLU A 288 -67.08 -83.10 25.35
C GLU A 288 -67.47 -82.86 23.87
N ASN A 289 -68.14 -81.74 23.56
CA ASN A 289 -68.54 -81.32 22.23
C ASN A 289 -67.61 -80.22 21.64
N ASP A 290 -66.42 -80.06 22.20
CA ASP A 290 -65.37 -79.09 21.82
C ASP A 290 -65.80 -77.61 21.95
N LYS A 291 -66.81 -77.30 22.79
CA LYS A 291 -67.33 -75.95 23.02
C LYS A 291 -66.89 -75.41 24.37
N VAL A 292 -66.33 -74.20 24.38
CA VAL A 292 -66.06 -73.47 25.64
C VAL A 292 -67.40 -73.01 26.23
N MET A 293 -67.64 -73.31 27.51
CA MET A 293 -68.87 -72.87 28.20
C MET A 293 -69.01 -71.33 28.13
N PRO A 294 -70.11 -70.80 27.53
CA PRO A 294 -70.34 -69.36 27.45
C PRO A 294 -70.30 -68.69 28.82
N VAL A 295 -69.58 -67.57 28.95
CA VAL A 295 -69.41 -66.82 30.21
C VAL A 295 -70.75 -66.52 30.90
N LYS A 296 -71.81 -66.25 30.12
CA LYS A 296 -73.17 -66.02 30.64
C LYS A 296 -73.78 -67.27 31.29
N GLN A 297 -73.55 -68.47 30.73
CA GLN A 297 -73.99 -69.74 31.31
C GLN A 297 -73.15 -70.09 32.55
N TRP A 298 -71.83 -69.95 32.49
CA TRP A 298 -70.95 -70.17 33.64
C TRP A 298 -71.30 -69.30 34.85
N LEU A 299 -71.59 -68.01 34.63
CA LEU A 299 -72.04 -67.10 35.70
C LEU A 299 -73.41 -67.51 36.27
N GLU A 300 -74.31 -68.04 35.46
CA GLU A 300 -75.63 -68.50 35.87
C GLU A 300 -75.55 -69.83 36.66
N GLU A 301 -74.77 -70.81 36.19
CA GLU A 301 -74.51 -72.04 36.94
C GLU A 301 -73.80 -71.75 38.27
N ARG A 302 -72.81 -70.84 38.28
CA ARG A 302 -72.17 -70.38 39.51
C ARG A 302 -73.17 -69.73 40.47
N ARG A 303 -74.14 -68.97 39.96
CA ARG A 303 -75.23 -68.36 40.74
C ARG A 303 -76.16 -69.43 41.33
N ILE A 304 -76.53 -70.44 40.54
CA ILE A 304 -77.36 -71.58 40.99
C ILE A 304 -76.63 -72.37 42.08
N ILE A 305 -75.40 -72.81 41.85
CA ILE A 305 -74.60 -73.57 42.84
C ILE A 305 -74.41 -72.76 44.13
N GLN A 306 -74.17 -71.44 44.03
CA GLN A 306 -74.04 -70.58 45.21
C GLN A 306 -75.36 -70.45 45.99
N ALA A 307 -76.50 -70.38 45.30
CA ALA A 307 -77.82 -70.37 45.92
C ALA A 307 -78.17 -71.73 46.55
N GLU A 308 -77.83 -72.85 45.89
CA GLU A 308 -78.01 -74.20 46.44
C GLU A 308 -77.13 -74.44 47.68
N MET A 309 -75.86 -74.03 47.64
CA MET A 309 -74.97 -74.08 48.79
C MET A 309 -75.54 -73.27 49.96
N GLN A 310 -76.12 -72.09 49.70
CA GLN A 310 -76.78 -71.31 50.76
C GLN A 310 -78.03 -72.03 51.30
N ARG A 311 -78.86 -72.60 50.42
CA ARG A 311 -80.03 -73.41 50.83
C ARG A 311 -79.63 -74.62 51.67
N LEU A 312 -78.50 -75.26 51.36
CA LEU A 312 -77.94 -76.37 52.15
C LEU A 312 -77.45 -75.89 53.52
N LYS A 313 -76.79 -74.73 53.62
CA LYS A 313 -76.43 -74.10 54.90
C LYS A 313 -77.66 -73.76 55.75
N ASP A 314 -78.70 -73.20 55.14
CA ASP A 314 -79.95 -72.87 55.84
C ASP A 314 -80.66 -74.13 56.34
N LYS A 315 -80.69 -75.20 55.52
CA LYS A 315 -81.24 -76.51 55.90
C LYS A 315 -80.44 -77.15 57.03
N LEU A 316 -79.12 -77.08 57.00
CA LEU A 316 -78.23 -77.51 58.09
C LEU A 316 -78.55 -76.75 59.39
N ALA A 317 -78.66 -75.42 59.33
CA ALA A 317 -79.00 -74.59 60.48
C ALA A 317 -80.42 -74.88 61.04
N ILE A 318 -81.38 -75.29 60.20
CA ILE A 318 -82.68 -75.78 60.68
C ILE A 318 -82.49 -77.11 61.42
N SER A 319 -81.78 -78.08 60.83
CA SER A 319 -81.48 -79.37 61.46
C SER A 319 -80.75 -79.22 62.80
N GLU A 320 -79.79 -78.30 62.91
CA GLU A 320 -79.11 -77.97 64.17
C GLU A 320 -80.08 -77.41 65.25
N ARG A 321 -81.02 -76.54 64.86
CA ARG A 321 -82.03 -76.02 65.80
C ARG A 321 -83.00 -77.11 66.23
N THR A 322 -83.44 -77.97 65.32
CA THR A 322 -84.29 -79.12 65.62
C THR A 322 -83.58 -80.09 66.57
N ALA A 323 -82.34 -80.47 66.29
CA ALA A 323 -81.53 -81.34 67.17
C ALA A 323 -81.32 -80.73 68.56
N LYS A 324 -81.11 -79.40 68.67
CA LYS A 324 -81.06 -78.69 69.95
C LYS A 324 -82.40 -78.73 70.70
N ALA A 325 -83.53 -78.55 70.01
CA ALA A 325 -84.86 -78.64 70.60
C ALA A 325 -85.20 -80.08 71.05
N GLU A 326 -84.86 -81.09 70.25
CA GLU A 326 -84.98 -82.50 70.60
C GLU A 326 -84.13 -82.84 71.83
N SER A 327 -82.89 -82.35 71.90
CA SER A 327 -82.02 -82.49 73.08
C SER A 327 -82.65 -81.85 74.33
N GLN A 328 -83.22 -80.65 74.22
CA GLN A 328 -83.94 -80.00 75.33
C GLN A 328 -85.20 -80.77 75.76
N MET A 329 -85.94 -81.37 74.83
CA MET A 329 -87.09 -82.22 75.17
C MET A 329 -86.67 -83.54 75.80
N LYS A 330 -85.57 -84.13 75.34
CA LYS A 330 -84.92 -85.30 75.96
C LYS A 330 -84.48 -85.00 77.39
N GLU A 331 -83.91 -83.82 77.65
CA GLU A 331 -83.57 -83.34 79.00
C GLU A 331 -84.82 -83.23 79.88
N LYS A 332 -85.89 -82.57 79.39
CA LYS A 332 -87.17 -82.44 80.13
C LYS A 332 -87.82 -83.78 80.44
N LEU A 333 -87.80 -84.73 79.50
CA LEU A 333 -88.33 -86.07 79.71
C LEU A 333 -87.49 -86.84 80.73
N LYS A 334 -86.15 -86.73 80.65
CA LYS A 334 -85.21 -87.33 81.62
C LYS A 334 -85.43 -86.79 83.04
N VAL A 335 -85.74 -85.50 83.21
CA VAL A 335 -86.13 -84.93 84.52
C VAL A 335 -87.47 -85.49 85.01
N ARG A 336 -88.51 -85.52 84.17
CA ARG A 336 -89.83 -86.10 84.55
C ARG A 336 -89.73 -87.56 84.97
N LEU A 337 -88.88 -88.34 84.29
CA LEU A 337 -88.70 -89.76 84.58
C LEU A 337 -88.04 -89.95 85.95
N LYS A 338 -87.02 -89.14 86.30
CA LYS A 338 -86.47 -89.09 87.67
C LYS A 338 -87.52 -88.74 88.72
N THR A 339 -88.37 -87.73 88.49
CA THR A 339 -89.42 -87.35 89.46
C THR A 339 -90.46 -88.45 89.65
N LEU A 340 -90.76 -89.26 88.62
CA LEU A 340 -91.62 -90.44 88.76
C LEU A 340 -90.92 -91.59 89.50
N GLU A 341 -89.63 -91.81 89.27
CA GLU A 341 -88.81 -92.77 90.03
C GLU A 341 -88.71 -92.40 91.52
N GLU A 342 -88.70 -91.10 91.84
CA GLU A 342 -88.75 -90.55 93.20
C GLU A 342 -90.15 -90.73 93.81
N GLY A 343 -91.21 -90.46 93.06
CA GLY A 343 -92.60 -90.63 93.51
C GLY A 343 -93.00 -92.09 93.80
N LEU A 344 -92.42 -93.07 93.11
CA LEU A 344 -92.72 -94.49 93.33
C LEU A 344 -92.06 -95.07 94.60
N LYS A 345 -91.10 -94.36 95.21
CA LYS A 345 -90.35 -94.85 96.39
C LYS A 345 -91.02 -94.56 97.73
N HIS A 346 -92.04 -93.71 97.78
CA HIS A 346 -92.64 -93.26 99.05
C HIS A 346 -94.18 -93.25 99.01
N SER A 347 -94.79 -94.38 99.42
CA SER A 347 -96.21 -94.44 99.75
C SER A 347 -96.43 -95.19 101.06
N SER A 348 -96.75 -94.43 102.12
CA SER A 348 -97.45 -94.94 103.31
C SER A 348 -98.07 -93.77 104.10
N ILE A 349 -99.41 -93.72 104.12
CA ILE A 349 -100.28 -93.07 105.15
C ILE A 349 -100.13 -91.52 105.28
N SER A 350 -101.06 -90.63 104.90
CA SER A 350 -102.47 -90.55 105.37
C SER A 350 -103.36 -89.47 104.67
N LYS A 351 -104.65 -89.79 104.54
CA LYS A 351 -105.90 -88.97 104.69
C LYS A 351 -105.93 -87.43 104.46
N ALA A 352 -106.70 -87.04 103.43
CA ALA A 352 -107.97 -86.26 103.46
C ALA A 352 -108.08 -84.75 103.81
N GLU A 353 -109.01 -84.10 103.07
CA GLU A 353 -109.84 -82.90 103.34
C GLU A 353 -109.52 -81.50 102.73
N LYS A 354 -110.54 -80.97 102.02
CA LYS A 354 -111.05 -79.56 101.92
C LYS A 354 -110.28 -78.44 101.14
N SER A 355 -110.73 -78.26 99.88
CA SER A 355 -111.31 -77.03 99.27
C SER A 355 -110.87 -75.58 99.61
N ASN A 356 -110.72 -74.77 98.55
CA ASN A 356 -110.91 -73.29 98.46
C ASN A 356 -109.88 -72.39 99.22
N ILE A 357 -109.45 -71.19 98.78
CA ILE A 357 -110.02 -70.17 97.86
C ILE A 357 -108.93 -69.21 97.29
N ILE A 358 -109.06 -68.78 96.02
CA ILE A 358 -108.74 -67.47 95.36
C ILE A 358 -107.50 -66.62 95.80
N SER A 359 -106.58 -66.32 94.87
CA SER A 359 -106.39 -64.94 94.30
C SER A 359 -105.26 -64.79 93.23
N SER A 360 -105.65 -64.26 92.07
CA SER A 360 -104.81 -63.66 90.99
C SER A 360 -104.50 -62.16 91.32
N PRO A 361 -103.99 -61.24 90.45
CA PRO A 361 -103.61 -61.30 89.01
C PRO A 361 -102.25 -60.56 88.69
N THR A 362 -101.80 -60.16 87.47
CA THR A 362 -102.32 -60.21 86.07
C THR A 362 -101.18 -60.30 85.01
N ALA A 363 -101.60 -60.42 83.75
CA ALA A 363 -101.01 -60.08 82.44
C ALA A 363 -100.32 -58.69 82.30
N SER A 364 -99.82 -58.21 81.14
CA SER A 364 -99.90 -58.55 79.69
C SER A 364 -98.64 -57.96 79.00
N GLY A 365 -98.25 -58.13 77.73
CA GLY A 365 -98.83 -58.65 76.47
C GLY A 365 -97.88 -58.20 75.31
N GLY A 366 -97.92 -58.83 74.14
CA GLY A 366 -97.18 -58.36 72.94
C GLY A 366 -98.08 -57.54 71.99
N PRO A 367 -97.86 -57.53 70.67
CA PRO A 367 -96.59 -57.40 69.90
C PRO A 367 -96.72 -56.31 68.79
N LYS A 368 -95.63 -55.93 68.06
CA LYS A 368 -95.66 -55.72 66.58
C LYS A 368 -94.35 -55.24 65.92
N LYS A 369 -94.34 -55.51 64.60
CA LYS A 369 -93.35 -55.22 63.55
C LYS A 369 -93.04 -53.73 63.36
N ARG A 370 -91.80 -53.39 62.98
CA ARG A 370 -91.37 -52.82 61.67
C ARG A 370 -89.95 -52.24 61.81
N SER A 371 -89.06 -52.51 60.86
CA SER A 371 -87.72 -51.90 60.79
C SER A 371 -87.48 -51.40 59.37
N THR A 372 -87.00 -50.15 59.25
CA THR A 372 -86.68 -49.49 57.98
C THR A 372 -85.46 -48.59 58.17
N SER A 373 -84.79 -48.27 57.05
CA SER A 373 -83.82 -47.17 56.86
C SER A 373 -82.50 -47.20 57.66
N GLN A 374 -81.41 -47.24 56.88
CA GLN A 374 -80.05 -46.77 57.18
C GLN A 374 -80.03 -45.21 57.41
N PRO A 375 -78.90 -44.46 57.56
CA PRO A 375 -77.47 -44.83 57.40
C PRO A 375 -76.43 -44.17 58.35
N ARG A 376 -75.13 -44.37 58.01
CA ARG A 376 -73.90 -43.71 58.53
C ARG A 376 -73.50 -44.10 59.96
N ALA A 377 -72.21 -44.20 60.33
CA ALA A 377 -70.96 -43.76 59.68
C ALA A 377 -69.74 -44.64 60.04
N SER A 378 -68.56 -44.22 59.53
CA SER A 378 -67.22 -44.37 60.14
C SER A 378 -66.40 -45.65 59.93
N ALA A 379 -65.27 -45.53 59.22
CA ALA A 379 -63.92 -45.45 59.82
C ALA A 379 -62.79 -46.24 59.08
N ILE A 380 -61.77 -45.49 58.65
CA ILE A 380 -60.32 -45.78 58.78
C ILE A 380 -59.72 -46.99 58.04
N GLY A 381 -58.65 -46.75 57.26
CA GLY A 381 -57.79 -47.82 56.71
C GLY A 381 -56.90 -47.42 55.53
N SER A 382 -55.90 -46.56 55.74
CA SER A 382 -54.68 -46.50 54.89
C SER A 382 -53.71 -47.64 55.30
N PRO A 383 -52.63 -48.01 54.55
CA PRO A 383 -51.91 -47.18 53.55
C PRO A 383 -51.24 -47.89 52.33
N LEU A 384 -50.64 -47.03 51.48
CA LEU A 384 -49.38 -47.22 50.71
C LEU A 384 -49.36 -48.02 49.38
N PHE A 385 -48.37 -47.64 48.56
CA PHE A 385 -47.89 -48.20 47.27
C PHE A 385 -48.59 -47.85 45.94
N GLN A 386 -48.14 -46.74 45.36
CA GLN A 386 -47.34 -46.72 44.12
C GLN A 386 -47.54 -47.86 43.10
N GLN A 387 -48.11 -47.52 41.93
CA GLN A 387 -47.60 -48.00 40.63
C GLN A 387 -48.04 -47.10 39.48
N THR A 388 -47.09 -46.50 38.78
CA THR A 388 -47.28 -45.85 37.48
C THR A 388 -46.92 -46.85 36.38
N ASN A 389 -47.82 -47.05 35.40
CA ASN A 389 -47.48 -47.84 34.22
C ASN A 389 -48.25 -47.39 32.96
N ILE A 390 -47.51 -46.74 32.06
CA ILE A 390 -47.46 -46.87 30.60
C ILE A 390 -48.69 -47.44 29.86
N LYS A 391 -49.07 -46.76 28.75
CA LYS A 391 -49.57 -47.24 27.42
C LYS A 391 -50.41 -46.11 26.76
N ASN A 392 -50.38 -45.81 25.46
CA ASN A 392 -49.74 -46.41 24.27
C ASN A 392 -49.59 -45.35 23.14
N ASN A 393 -48.68 -45.60 22.18
CA ASN A 393 -48.73 -45.01 20.84
C ASN A 393 -49.73 -45.76 19.94
N THR A 394 -50.38 -45.05 19.01
CA THR A 394 -50.88 -45.62 17.74
C THR A 394 -50.91 -44.55 16.63
N ASN A 395 -50.38 -44.91 15.46
CA ASN A 395 -50.39 -44.08 14.24
C ASN A 395 -51.71 -44.28 13.45
N THR A 396 -52.14 -43.29 12.66
CA THR A 396 -52.74 -43.53 11.32
C THR A 396 -52.69 -42.27 10.43
N VAL A 397 -53.06 -42.43 9.15
CA VAL A 397 -52.62 -41.66 7.96
C VAL A 397 -53.77 -40.84 7.32
N ASP A 398 -53.48 -40.15 6.20
CA ASP A 398 -54.33 -39.34 5.29
C ASP A 398 -54.55 -37.86 5.68
N GLY A 399 -54.44 -36.86 4.79
CA GLY A 399 -54.00 -36.80 3.39
C GLY A 399 -54.56 -35.55 2.65
N ASN A 400 -53.80 -34.89 1.74
CA ASN A 400 -54.24 -34.17 0.51
C ASN A 400 -53.23 -33.12 -0.08
N LEU A 401 -53.04 -33.18 -1.42
CA LEU A 401 -52.92 -32.12 -2.47
C LEU A 401 -52.33 -30.71 -2.11
N LYS A 402 -51.44 -30.03 -2.86
CA LYS A 402 -51.18 -29.90 -4.34
C LYS A 402 -49.67 -29.59 -4.60
N GLN A 403 -48.99 -30.05 -5.67
CA GLN A 403 -48.84 -29.40 -7.01
C GLN A 403 -48.18 -27.98 -6.95
N GLU A 404 -47.09 -27.59 -7.66
CA GLU A 404 -46.32 -28.20 -8.79
C GLU A 404 -44.84 -27.66 -8.90
N ASN A 405 -44.15 -27.91 -10.03
CA ASN A 405 -42.81 -27.44 -10.50
C ASN A 405 -42.85 -27.36 -12.07
N PRO A 406 -41.81 -26.96 -12.88
CA PRO A 406 -40.47 -26.40 -12.64
C PRO A 406 -40.00 -25.22 -13.60
N ILE A 407 -38.79 -24.71 -13.33
CA ILE A 407 -37.69 -24.26 -14.24
C ILE A 407 -37.99 -23.94 -15.74
N LYS A 408 -37.56 -22.74 -16.21
CA LYS A 408 -37.04 -22.54 -17.58
C LYS A 408 -35.81 -21.61 -17.64
N MET A 409 -34.81 -22.06 -18.39
CA MET A 409 -33.56 -21.38 -18.78
C MET A 409 -33.74 -20.54 -20.06
N LYS A 410 -32.92 -19.50 -20.26
CA LYS A 410 -32.26 -19.21 -21.55
C LYS A 410 -31.16 -18.13 -21.47
N TYR A 411 -30.04 -18.40 -22.15
CA TYR A 411 -28.92 -17.49 -22.38
C TYR A 411 -29.10 -16.68 -23.69
N THR A 412 -28.54 -15.47 -23.73
CA THR A 412 -27.80 -14.84 -24.86
C THR A 412 -27.12 -13.55 -24.36
N SER A 413 -26.04 -12.99 -24.92
CA SER A 413 -24.82 -13.48 -25.59
C SER A 413 -24.05 -12.24 -26.13
N ALA A 414 -22.73 -12.13 -25.91
CA ALA A 414 -21.80 -11.23 -26.63
C ALA A 414 -22.06 -9.70 -26.54
N GLU A 415 -21.15 -8.76 -26.91
CA GLU A 415 -19.67 -8.63 -26.93
C GLU A 415 -19.37 -7.17 -27.40
N ASN A 416 -18.10 -6.71 -27.38
CA ASN A 416 -17.56 -5.50 -28.06
C ASN A 416 -17.85 -4.13 -27.39
N MET A 417 -16.85 -3.35 -26.94
CA MET A 417 -15.74 -2.64 -27.65
C MET A 417 -16.15 -1.29 -28.28
N LEU A 418 -15.84 -0.18 -27.59
CA LEU A 418 -15.20 1.06 -28.11
C LEU A 418 -14.95 2.02 -26.92
N LYS A 419 -13.74 2.40 -26.52
CA LYS A 419 -12.77 3.33 -27.15
C LYS A 419 -13.31 4.75 -27.47
N LYS A 420 -12.73 5.70 -26.73
CA LYS A 420 -12.34 7.08 -27.10
C LYS A 420 -13.41 8.21 -27.10
N ARG A 421 -13.09 9.23 -26.28
CA ARG A 421 -12.83 10.66 -26.64
C ARG A 421 -13.89 11.35 -27.52
N ILE A 422 -14.41 12.48 -27.05
CA ILE A 422 -14.50 13.76 -27.79
C ILE A 422 -14.91 14.91 -26.83
N TRP A 423 -14.10 15.96 -26.80
CA TRP A 423 -14.55 17.32 -26.45
C TRP A 423 -15.29 17.88 -27.67
N THR A 424 -16.46 18.52 -27.48
CA THR A 424 -16.91 19.57 -28.39
C THR A 424 -17.75 20.62 -27.67
N SER A 425 -17.52 21.89 -28.01
CA SER A 425 -18.02 23.07 -27.31
C SER A 425 -19.34 23.62 -27.87
N ARG A 426 -20.08 24.34 -27.02
CA ARG A 426 -21.05 25.42 -27.34
C ARG A 426 -21.23 26.27 -26.06
N SER A 427 -21.42 27.59 -26.07
CA SER A 427 -21.22 28.60 -27.13
C SER A 427 -21.24 30.02 -26.55
N LYS A 428 -20.30 30.87 -27.02
CA LYS A 428 -20.56 32.19 -27.66
C LYS A 428 -21.36 33.27 -26.89
N VAL A 429 -20.65 34.29 -26.40
CA VAL A 429 -21.07 35.72 -26.41
C VAL A 429 -19.85 36.56 -26.84
N ALA A 430 -20.09 37.72 -27.46
CA ALA A 430 -19.10 38.72 -27.92
C ALA A 430 -18.52 39.55 -26.74
N ASP A 431 -17.67 40.57 -26.87
CA ASP A 431 -17.21 41.38 -28.02
C ASP A 431 -15.84 42.01 -27.66
N GLY A 432 -15.16 42.67 -28.62
CA GLY A 432 -13.94 43.45 -28.37
C GLY A 432 -12.79 43.08 -29.30
N GLY A 433 -12.79 43.63 -30.51
CA GLY A 433 -11.71 43.47 -31.47
C GLY A 433 -10.74 44.64 -31.48
N GLU A 434 -9.44 44.36 -31.43
CA GLU A 434 -8.39 45.28 -31.89
C GLU A 434 -7.54 44.57 -32.95
N LYS A 435 -7.20 45.31 -34.00
CA LYS A 435 -6.23 44.89 -35.01
C LYS A 435 -4.89 45.54 -34.63
N GLU A 436 -3.79 44.82 -34.80
CA GLU A 436 -2.70 45.19 -35.72
C GLU A 436 -1.47 44.27 -35.58
N ASN A 437 -0.99 43.82 -36.74
CA ASN A 437 0.40 43.75 -37.18
C ASN A 437 1.52 43.08 -36.33
N GLU A 438 2.01 41.97 -36.90
CA GLU A 438 3.43 41.77 -37.28
C GLU A 438 4.42 41.08 -36.29
N ILE A 439 5.55 40.65 -36.87
CA ILE A 439 6.83 40.22 -36.27
C ILE A 439 6.92 38.80 -35.68
N GLN A 440 7.13 37.84 -36.60
CA GLN A 440 8.41 37.11 -36.72
C GLN A 440 9.12 36.67 -35.42
N VAL A 441 8.90 35.41 -35.01
CA VAL A 441 9.70 34.74 -33.96
C VAL A 441 11.00 34.21 -34.56
N ASN A 442 12.07 35.00 -34.49
CA ASN A 442 13.43 34.50 -34.66
C ASN A 442 13.83 33.68 -33.43
N THR A 443 14.27 32.44 -33.64
CA THR A 443 14.84 31.59 -32.59
C THR A 443 16.36 31.56 -32.77
N ASP A 444 17.04 32.53 -32.18
CA ASP A 444 18.50 32.66 -32.28
C ASP A 444 19.21 31.61 -31.41
N MET A 445 19.62 30.51 -32.04
CA MET A 445 20.61 29.58 -31.51
C MET A 445 21.99 30.04 -31.95
N ASN A 446 22.70 30.74 -31.07
CA ASN A 446 24.07 31.17 -31.31
C ASN A 446 25.04 29.98 -31.18
N LEU A 447 25.60 29.52 -32.30
CA LEU A 447 26.70 28.55 -32.34
C LEU A 447 27.88 29.13 -33.11
N ASN A 448 29.05 29.08 -32.50
CA ASN A 448 30.26 29.75 -32.98
C ASN A 448 30.77 29.23 -34.33
N GLN A 449 30.89 30.16 -35.27
CA GLN A 449 32.07 30.42 -36.12
C GLN A 449 33.03 29.25 -36.40
N PHE A 450 33.02 28.76 -37.65
CA PHE A 450 34.20 28.20 -38.32
C PHE A 450 34.24 28.67 -39.78
N ASN A 451 35.40 29.15 -40.23
CA ASN A 451 35.64 29.60 -41.60
C ASN A 451 36.17 28.43 -42.46
N ALA A 452 35.70 28.33 -43.71
CA ALA A 452 36.46 27.76 -44.83
C ALA A 452 35.89 28.25 -46.16
N GLU A 453 36.75 28.69 -47.08
CA GLU A 453 36.41 29.07 -48.46
C GLU A 453 36.30 27.82 -49.35
N SER A 454 35.42 27.82 -50.36
CA SER A 454 35.74 27.46 -51.76
C SER A 454 34.49 27.43 -52.66
N GLU A 455 34.50 28.32 -53.65
CA GLU A 455 34.06 28.19 -55.06
C GLU A 455 32.84 27.35 -55.52
N ALA A 456 31.96 28.07 -56.24
CA ALA A 456 31.48 27.80 -57.61
C ALA A 456 30.18 27.00 -57.90
N ALA A 457 29.72 27.21 -59.15
CA ALA A 457 28.59 26.63 -59.90
C ALA A 457 27.20 27.31 -59.78
N GLU A 458 26.97 28.28 -60.68
CA GLU A 458 25.64 28.68 -61.16
C GLU A 458 24.86 27.49 -61.75
N ILE A 459 23.53 27.44 -61.58
CA ILE A 459 22.60 27.08 -62.66
C ILE A 459 21.36 28.02 -62.62
N LYS A 460 21.15 28.77 -63.71
CA LYS A 460 19.92 29.52 -64.00
C LYS A 460 18.78 28.57 -64.37
N THR A 461 17.53 28.88 -63.97
CA THR A 461 16.44 29.04 -64.96
C THR A 461 15.34 29.97 -64.43
N ILE A 462 14.90 30.92 -65.26
CA ILE A 462 13.70 31.75 -65.07
C ILE A 462 12.78 31.46 -66.26
N VAL A 463 11.52 31.09 -66.02
CA VAL A 463 10.27 31.27 -66.82
C VAL A 463 9.15 30.84 -65.85
N ASP A 464 8.19 31.63 -65.37
CA ASP A 464 7.33 32.71 -65.88
C ASP A 464 5.90 32.23 -66.26
N VAL A 465 4.93 33.14 -66.10
CA VAL A 465 3.50 33.13 -66.48
C VAL A 465 2.51 32.32 -65.63
N ASN A 466 1.66 33.07 -64.91
CA ASN A 466 0.30 32.67 -64.50
C ASN A 466 -0.64 32.68 -65.71
N GLU A 467 -1.53 31.69 -65.85
CA GLU A 467 -2.89 31.93 -66.35
C GLU A 467 -3.93 31.19 -65.49
N ASP A 468 -5.02 31.90 -65.23
CA ASP A 468 -6.21 31.44 -64.50
C ASP A 468 -7.26 30.96 -65.51
N PHE A 469 -8.14 30.01 -65.17
CA PHE A 469 -9.56 29.98 -65.59
C PHE A 469 -10.31 28.71 -65.15
N GLN A 470 -11.14 28.91 -64.13
CA GLN A 470 -12.46 28.31 -63.82
C GLN A 470 -12.94 26.96 -64.43
N SER A 471 -13.57 26.21 -63.50
CA SER A 471 -14.79 25.41 -63.67
C SER A 471 -14.70 23.96 -64.18
N LYS A 472 -15.01 23.03 -63.25
CA LYS A 472 -16.18 22.13 -63.32
C LYS A 472 -16.26 21.26 -62.07
N LYS A 473 -17.39 21.30 -61.35
CA LYS A 473 -17.81 20.20 -60.47
C LYS A 473 -18.62 19.20 -61.29
N PRO A 474 -18.36 17.90 -61.12
CA PRO A 474 -19.40 16.90 -61.11
C PRO A 474 -19.50 16.24 -59.73
N ASN A 475 -20.71 16.18 -59.17
CA ASN A 475 -20.97 15.28 -58.03
C ASN A 475 -20.97 13.85 -58.54
N TYR A 476 -20.20 12.96 -57.93
CA TYR A 476 -20.57 11.55 -57.81
C TYR A 476 -20.04 10.96 -56.50
N SER A 477 -20.83 10.11 -55.87
CA SER A 477 -20.54 9.52 -54.56
C SER A 477 -19.57 8.35 -54.67
N CYS A 478 -18.47 8.36 -53.92
CA CYS A 478 -17.82 7.15 -53.47
C CYS A 478 -17.43 7.28 -51.99
N SER A 479 -17.72 6.24 -51.22
CA SER A 479 -17.35 6.11 -49.82
C SER A 479 -15.93 5.55 -49.73
N ASP A 480 -14.93 6.41 -49.93
CA ASP A 480 -13.54 6.11 -49.60
C ASP A 480 -13.03 7.07 -48.51
N ASP A 481 -12.10 6.58 -47.69
CA ASP A 481 -11.49 7.28 -46.56
C ASP A 481 -10.53 8.38 -47.05
N LEU A 482 -11.11 9.45 -47.60
CA LEU A 482 -10.41 10.61 -48.14
C LEU A 482 -9.90 11.50 -47.00
N VAL A 483 -8.83 11.03 -46.34
CA VAL A 483 -7.97 11.85 -45.49
C VAL A 483 -7.60 13.11 -46.27
N SER A 484 -8.03 14.27 -45.75
CA SER A 484 -7.83 15.58 -46.41
C SER A 484 -6.40 15.75 -46.93
N GLY A 485 -6.24 16.16 -48.20
CA GLY A 485 -4.93 16.31 -48.83
C GLY A 485 -3.96 17.17 -48.02
N PHE A 486 -4.47 18.20 -47.34
CA PHE A 486 -3.71 19.03 -46.41
C PHE A 486 -3.10 18.25 -45.22
N LEU A 487 -3.78 17.21 -44.72
CA LEU A 487 -3.24 16.31 -43.70
C LEU A 487 -2.15 15.41 -44.27
N TYR A 488 -2.31 14.95 -45.52
CA TYR A 488 -1.26 14.23 -46.25
C TYR A 488 -0.03 15.12 -46.48
N ASP A 489 -0.19 16.34 -46.98
CA ASP A 489 0.89 17.30 -47.20
C ASP A 489 1.61 17.65 -45.90
N ARG A 490 0.86 17.85 -44.81
CA ARG A 490 1.42 18.10 -43.49
C ARG A 490 2.18 16.90 -42.95
N LEU A 491 1.59 15.70 -43.02
CA LEU A 491 2.23 14.47 -42.58
C LEU A 491 3.49 14.15 -43.40
N GLN A 492 3.43 14.34 -44.73
CA GLN A 492 4.56 14.18 -45.63
C GLN A 492 5.68 15.19 -45.29
N ARG A 493 5.34 16.45 -45.00
CA ARG A 493 6.30 17.47 -44.54
C ARG A 493 6.93 17.11 -43.19
N GLU A 494 6.14 16.64 -42.23
CA GLU A 494 6.63 16.18 -40.93
C GLU A 494 7.52 14.93 -41.08
N VAL A 495 7.15 13.96 -41.93
CA VAL A 495 7.97 12.77 -42.26
C VAL A 495 9.28 13.14 -42.96
N ILE A 496 9.28 14.06 -43.93
CA ILE A 496 10.50 14.53 -44.58
C ILE A 496 11.40 15.26 -43.58
N LYS A 497 10.83 16.10 -42.71
CA LYS A 497 11.57 16.78 -41.64
C LYS A 497 12.19 15.80 -40.65
N LEU A 498 11.45 14.75 -40.27
CA LEU A 498 11.95 13.68 -39.40
C LEU A 498 13.04 12.85 -40.07
N ARG A 499 12.92 12.49 -41.36
CA ARG A 499 13.97 11.79 -42.12
C ARG A 499 15.27 12.60 -42.15
N LYS A 500 15.22 13.89 -42.51
CA LYS A 500 16.39 14.78 -42.49
C LYS A 500 16.98 14.96 -41.08
N SER A 501 16.13 15.00 -40.04
CA SER A 501 16.59 15.01 -38.64
C SER A 501 17.19 13.67 -38.18
N CYS A 502 16.86 12.55 -38.81
CA CYS A 502 17.48 11.25 -38.51
C CYS A 502 18.84 11.18 -39.20
N GLU A 503 18.88 11.46 -40.51
CA GLU A 503 20.09 11.44 -41.33
C GLU A 503 21.22 12.33 -40.78
N THR A 504 20.87 13.50 -40.23
CA THR A 504 21.82 14.38 -39.51
C THR A 504 22.26 13.83 -38.14
N LYS A 505 21.40 13.10 -37.42
CA LYS A 505 21.78 12.39 -36.19
C LYS A 505 22.65 11.18 -36.49
N ASP A 506 22.35 10.42 -37.53
CA ASP A 506 23.10 9.25 -37.98
C ASP A 506 24.50 9.66 -38.45
N SER A 507 24.61 10.76 -39.22
CA SER A 507 25.90 11.37 -39.59
C SER A 507 26.72 11.81 -38.37
N ARG A 508 26.07 12.41 -37.36
CA ARG A 508 26.72 12.80 -36.10
C ARG A 508 27.15 11.59 -35.25
N LEU A 509 26.37 10.51 -35.28
CA LEU A 509 26.66 9.27 -34.57
C LEU A 509 27.85 8.56 -35.22
N GLN A 510 27.89 8.48 -36.56
CA GLN A 510 29.03 7.95 -37.30
C GLN A 510 30.33 8.73 -36.99
N ALA A 511 30.28 10.06 -36.95
CA ALA A 511 31.43 10.88 -36.55
C ALA A 511 31.89 10.58 -35.10
N LYS A 512 30.96 10.28 -34.19
CA LYS A 512 31.29 9.85 -32.81
C LYS A 512 31.86 8.45 -32.74
N ASP A 513 31.41 7.52 -33.57
CA ASP A 513 31.98 6.17 -33.67
C ASP A 513 33.42 6.20 -34.23
N GLU A 514 33.70 7.09 -35.20
CA GLU A 514 35.06 7.32 -35.69
C GLU A 514 35.97 7.92 -34.59
N GLU A 515 35.45 8.85 -33.80
CA GLU A 515 36.15 9.42 -32.65
C GLU A 515 36.45 8.35 -31.58
N ILE A 516 35.47 7.51 -31.23
CA ILE A 516 35.63 6.35 -30.32
C ILE A 516 36.69 5.40 -30.86
N LYS A 517 36.65 5.05 -32.15
CA LYS A 517 37.64 4.18 -32.81
C LYS A 517 39.05 4.77 -32.76
N MET A 518 39.19 6.09 -32.81
CA MET A 518 40.46 6.79 -32.62
C MET A 518 40.90 6.81 -31.15
N PHE A 519 39.98 6.95 -30.19
CA PHE A 519 40.30 6.81 -28.76
C PHE A 519 40.74 5.39 -28.41
N MET A 520 40.07 4.35 -28.92
CA MET A 520 40.49 2.95 -28.72
C MET A 520 41.94 2.73 -29.19
N LYS A 521 42.29 3.21 -30.40
CA LYS A 521 43.67 3.15 -30.90
C LYS A 521 44.67 3.89 -30.01
N LYS A 522 44.28 5.05 -29.43
CA LYS A 522 45.12 5.80 -28.47
C LYS A 522 45.30 5.03 -27.16
N VAL A 523 44.26 4.38 -26.65
CA VAL A 523 44.31 3.53 -25.45
C VAL A 523 45.19 2.31 -25.69
N ASP A 524 45.09 1.64 -26.84
CA ASP A 524 45.97 0.52 -27.22
C ASP A 524 47.44 0.96 -27.31
N ALA A 525 47.71 2.12 -27.90
CA ALA A 525 49.05 2.68 -28.02
C ALA A 525 49.63 3.04 -26.64
N LEU A 526 48.84 3.70 -25.78
CA LEU A 526 49.22 4.03 -24.42
C LEU A 526 49.48 2.76 -23.57
N THR A 527 48.62 1.74 -23.71
CA THR A 527 48.76 0.46 -23.01
C THR A 527 50.05 -0.24 -23.39
N LYS A 528 50.39 -0.28 -24.69
CA LYS A 528 51.69 -0.80 -25.18
C LYS A 528 52.88 0.01 -24.66
N SER A 529 52.78 1.34 -24.65
CA SER A 529 53.83 2.21 -24.10
C SER A 529 54.05 1.95 -22.61
N MET A 530 52.97 1.86 -21.83
CA MET A 530 52.99 1.56 -20.39
C MET A 530 53.55 0.16 -20.10
N GLU A 531 53.26 -0.84 -20.95
CA GLU A 531 53.84 -2.18 -20.81
C GLU A 531 55.36 -2.17 -21.06
N VAL A 532 55.82 -1.42 -22.08
CA VAL A 532 57.25 -1.23 -22.36
C VAL A 532 57.95 -0.48 -21.22
N GLU A 533 57.33 0.57 -20.68
CA GLU A 533 57.85 1.33 -19.55
C GLU A 533 57.88 0.50 -18.26
N CYS A 534 56.84 -0.28 -17.96
CA CYS A 534 56.84 -1.22 -16.84
C CYS A 534 57.95 -2.26 -16.96
N LYS A 535 58.16 -2.82 -18.17
CA LYS A 535 59.28 -3.73 -18.45
C LYS A 535 60.64 -3.03 -18.32
N LYS A 536 60.76 -1.75 -18.68
CA LYS A 536 61.97 -0.95 -18.47
C LYS A 536 62.23 -0.73 -16.99
N MET A 537 61.25 -0.22 -16.25
CA MET A 537 61.37 0.04 -14.80
C MET A 537 61.72 -1.22 -14.00
N LYS A 538 61.21 -2.39 -14.39
CA LYS A 538 61.64 -3.68 -13.80
C LYS A 538 63.12 -4.02 -14.05
N ARG A 539 63.66 -3.70 -15.23
CA ARG A 539 65.10 -3.87 -15.52
C ARG A 539 65.94 -2.85 -14.76
N ASP A 540 65.51 -1.59 -14.73
CA ASP A 540 66.22 -0.50 -14.06
C ASP A 540 66.25 -0.73 -12.53
N ALA A 541 65.20 -1.29 -11.94
CA ALA A 541 65.17 -1.72 -10.54
C ALA A 541 66.17 -2.86 -10.27
N ALA A 542 66.17 -3.91 -11.09
CA ALA A 542 67.12 -5.02 -10.97
C ALA A 542 68.58 -4.60 -11.23
N ALA A 543 68.82 -3.56 -12.04
CA ALA A 543 70.13 -2.97 -12.23
C ALA A 543 70.60 -2.21 -10.97
N ARG A 544 69.74 -1.37 -10.39
CA ARG A 544 70.03 -0.67 -9.12
C ARG A 544 70.27 -1.65 -7.95
N GLU A 545 69.52 -2.74 -7.88
CA GLU A 545 69.73 -3.78 -6.86
C GLU A 545 71.11 -4.44 -7.00
N LYS A 546 71.57 -4.68 -8.23
CA LYS A 546 72.94 -5.16 -8.50
C LYS A 546 74.01 -4.12 -8.17
N GLU A 547 73.77 -2.84 -8.45
CA GLU A 547 74.69 -1.75 -8.07
C GLU A 547 74.81 -1.64 -6.54
N VAL A 548 73.69 -1.67 -5.81
CA VAL A 548 73.66 -1.68 -4.33
C VAL A 548 74.36 -2.90 -3.75
N SER A 549 74.12 -4.10 -4.31
CA SER A 549 74.82 -5.32 -3.89
C SER A 549 76.33 -5.26 -4.16
N THR A 550 76.74 -4.64 -5.27
CA THR A 550 78.16 -4.43 -5.60
C THR A 550 78.82 -3.46 -4.62
N ILE A 551 78.16 -2.36 -4.27
CA ILE A 551 78.63 -1.38 -3.28
C ILE A 551 78.82 -2.05 -1.91
N LEU A 552 77.82 -2.82 -1.44
CA LEU A 552 77.90 -3.56 -0.17
C LEU A 552 79.07 -4.57 -0.17
N SER A 553 79.32 -5.27 -1.28
CA SER A 553 80.46 -6.20 -1.39
C SER A 553 81.84 -5.51 -1.40
N SER A 554 81.89 -4.21 -1.69
CA SER A 554 83.16 -3.45 -1.72
C SER A 554 83.62 -2.99 -0.33
N ASP A 555 82.69 -2.82 0.62
CA ASP A 555 82.99 -2.32 1.96
C ASP A 555 83.55 -3.42 2.88
N ASP A 556 83.13 -4.68 2.72
CA ASP A 556 83.70 -5.83 3.46
C ASP A 556 85.21 -6.02 3.16
N ASN A 557 85.66 -5.67 1.96
CA ASN A 557 87.08 -5.73 1.58
C ASN A 557 87.96 -4.66 2.27
N ARG A 558 87.37 -3.69 3.00
CA ARG A 558 88.14 -2.71 3.79
C ARG A 558 88.44 -3.17 5.22
N LYS A 559 87.74 -4.19 5.74
CA LYS A 559 87.89 -4.62 7.15
C LYS A 559 89.10 -5.50 7.44
N ASN A 560 89.64 -6.19 6.43
CA ASN A 560 90.63 -7.26 6.62
C ASN A 560 92.10 -6.83 6.45
N ARG A 561 92.48 -5.57 6.77
CA ARG A 561 93.86 -5.08 6.52
C ARG A 561 94.61 -4.38 7.66
N ASN A 562 93.97 -4.10 8.81
CA ASN A 562 94.57 -3.31 9.89
C ASN A 562 94.58 -4.03 11.26
N GLU A 563 95.08 -5.26 11.31
CA GLU A 563 95.44 -5.95 12.57
C GLU A 563 96.83 -6.60 12.50
N ASP A 564 97.88 -5.82 12.21
CA ASP A 564 99.19 -6.11 12.80
C ASP A 564 100.13 -4.88 12.83
N SER A 565 101.14 -4.96 13.69
CA SER A 565 102.22 -3.97 13.93
C SER A 565 101.90 -2.70 14.74
N SER A 566 101.89 -2.85 16.07
CA SER A 566 102.40 -1.78 16.97
C SER A 566 103.06 -2.36 18.22
N LYS A 567 104.36 -2.63 18.11
CA LYS A 567 105.29 -2.77 19.23
C LYS A 567 106.53 -1.93 18.94
N ARG A 568 106.93 -1.10 19.91
CA ARG A 568 108.18 -0.30 19.96
C ARG A 568 108.26 0.82 18.90
N VAL A 569 109.04 1.91 19.07
CA VAL A 569 110.06 2.29 20.07
C VAL A 569 109.85 3.76 20.50
N MET A 570 110.39 4.17 21.66
CA MET A 570 110.38 5.57 22.11
C MET A 570 111.44 6.46 21.42
N LYS A 571 111.27 7.79 21.61
CA LYS A 571 112.32 8.77 21.99
C LYS A 571 112.92 9.62 20.86
N LYS A 572 112.79 10.95 21.04
CA LYS A 572 113.66 12.10 20.65
C LYS A 572 114.34 12.05 19.25
N HIS A 573 114.29 13.13 18.47
CA HIS A 573 114.33 14.55 18.87
C HIS A 573 113.31 15.43 18.15
#